data_AF-T1CH44-F1
#
_entry.id   AF-T1CH44-F1
#
_cell.length_a   1.000
_cell.length_b   1.000
_cell.length_c   1.000
_cell.angle_alpha   90.00
_cell.angle_beta   90.00
_cell.angle_gamma   90.00
#
_symmetry.space_group_name_H-M   'P 1'
#
loop_
_entity.id
_entity.type
_entity.pdbx_description
1 polymer ?
#
loop_
_entity_poly.entity_id
_entity_poly.type
_entity_poly.pdbx_seq_one_letter_code
_entity_poly.pdbx_strand_id
1 'polypeptide(L)'
;MQELLDRIPYGQQICDIGAHVKQGIKNAIAPGHIFEDLGLKYFGPVDGHDLPGLMEKLNELKSLNAPAVLHIKTIKGKGYEWACEDPTTFHSPKPFRVEGCRVVMNQGSGRSWTAAFADAMTNLCRKHANVVGITAAMPDGTGMIKLKPLFPDRYFDTGICESHATAMAAGMTKAGVAAHCCGI
;
A
#
# COMPACT_ATOMS: atom_id res chain seq x y z
N MET A 1 39.78 -15.04 -4.42
CA MET A 1 38.63 -15.01 -3.50
C MET A 1 37.70 -16.21 -3.71
N GLN A 2 37.51 -16.70 -4.94
CA GLN A 2 36.78 -17.96 -5.23
C GLN A 2 37.46 -19.22 -4.67
N GLU A 3 38.79 -19.35 -4.77
CA GLU A 3 39.50 -20.58 -4.31
C GLU A 3 39.52 -20.77 -2.77
N LEU A 4 39.25 -19.72 -1.99
CA LEU A 4 39.21 -19.78 -0.52
C LEU A 4 37.81 -20.17 0.01
N LEU A 5 36.79 -20.10 -0.84
CA LEU A 5 35.38 -20.31 -0.48
C LEU A 5 34.95 -21.78 -0.59
N ASP A 6 35.59 -22.57 -1.45
CA ASP A 6 35.29 -24.01 -1.63
C ASP A 6 35.74 -24.89 -0.45
N ARG A 7 36.48 -24.33 0.52
CA ARG A 7 36.98 -25.06 1.70
C ARG A 7 36.11 -24.90 2.94
N ILE A 8 35.02 -24.13 2.87
CA ILE A 8 34.12 -23.89 4.00
C ILE A 8 32.81 -24.66 3.73
N PRO A 9 32.39 -25.61 4.60
CA PRO A 9 31.08 -26.24 4.45
C PRO A 9 30.01 -25.14 4.49
N TYR A 10 29.09 -25.16 3.52
CA TYR A 10 28.07 -24.13 3.27
C TYR A 10 28.57 -22.79 2.66
N GLY A 11 29.82 -22.72 2.18
CA GLY A 11 30.37 -21.51 1.53
C GLY A 11 29.55 -20.98 0.35
N GLN A 12 29.02 -21.88 -0.49
CA GLN A 12 28.12 -21.51 -1.59
C GLN A 12 26.82 -20.88 -1.10
N GLN A 13 26.20 -21.41 -0.03
CA GLN A 13 24.96 -20.87 0.54
C GLN A 13 25.18 -19.48 1.18
N ILE A 14 26.32 -19.27 1.84
CA ILE A 14 26.68 -17.95 2.41
C ILE A 14 26.93 -16.94 1.28
N CYS A 15 27.55 -17.36 0.17
CA CYS A 15 27.72 -16.54 -1.02
C CYS A 15 26.38 -16.19 -1.68
N ASP A 16 25.46 -17.14 -1.80
CA ASP A 16 24.14 -16.92 -2.38
C ASP A 16 23.31 -15.97 -1.52
N ILE A 17 23.31 -16.16 -0.21
CA ILE A 17 22.66 -15.23 0.75
C ILE A 17 23.30 -13.84 0.66
N GLY A 18 24.63 -13.76 0.61
CA GLY A 18 25.35 -12.49 0.45
C GLY A 18 25.03 -11.80 -0.87
N ALA A 19 24.88 -12.55 -1.96
CA ALA A 19 24.49 -12.04 -3.26
C ALA A 19 23.04 -11.52 -3.24
N HIS A 20 22.10 -12.25 -2.61
CA HIS A 20 20.71 -11.84 -2.47
C HIS A 20 20.54 -10.61 -1.57
N VAL A 21 21.28 -10.52 -0.46
CA VAL A 21 21.28 -9.34 0.42
C VAL A 21 21.88 -8.13 -0.30
N LYS A 22 22.99 -8.31 -1.02
CA LYS A 22 23.62 -7.26 -1.82
C LYS A 22 22.72 -6.77 -2.97
N GLN A 23 21.99 -7.69 -3.60
CA GLN A 23 20.99 -7.35 -4.63
C GLN A 23 19.78 -6.64 -4.01
N GLY A 24 19.29 -7.07 -2.85
CA GLY A 24 18.21 -6.41 -2.12
C GLY A 24 18.57 -4.98 -1.68
N ILE A 25 19.80 -4.78 -1.22
CA ILE A 25 20.33 -3.46 -0.86
C ILE A 25 20.50 -2.59 -2.12
N LYS A 26 21.03 -3.12 -3.22
CA LYS A 26 21.14 -2.38 -4.49
C LYS A 26 19.77 -1.96 -5.04
N ASN A 27 18.80 -2.87 -5.03
CA ASN A 27 17.43 -2.62 -5.49
C ASN A 27 16.69 -1.61 -4.59
N ALA A 28 17.07 -1.49 -3.32
CA ALA A 28 16.53 -0.48 -2.40
C ALA A 28 17.14 0.92 -2.60
N ILE A 29 18.34 1.02 -3.18
CA ILE A 29 19.11 2.29 -3.26
C ILE A 29 18.80 3.10 -4.53
N ALA A 30 18.29 2.48 -5.59
CA ALA A 30 18.00 3.17 -6.84
C ALA A 30 16.54 2.93 -7.30
N PRO A 31 15.68 3.97 -7.24
CA PRO A 31 14.32 3.91 -7.77
C PRO A 31 14.39 3.60 -9.27
N GLY A 32 13.85 2.45 -9.70
CA GLY A 32 13.82 2.08 -11.12
C GLY A 32 14.32 0.68 -11.45
N HIS A 33 15.23 0.12 -10.65
CA HIS A 33 15.87 -1.17 -10.95
C HIS A 33 14.89 -2.32 -11.13
N ILE A 34 13.82 -2.35 -10.33
CA ILE A 34 12.77 -3.38 -10.46
C ILE A 34 12.08 -3.35 -11.83
N PHE A 35 11.98 -2.17 -12.44
CA PHE A 35 11.34 -2.02 -13.75
C PHE A 35 12.31 -2.42 -14.87
N GLU A 36 13.58 -2.05 -14.73
CA GLU A 36 14.62 -2.46 -15.68
C GLU A 36 14.82 -3.97 -15.69
N ASP A 37 14.80 -4.62 -14.51
CA ASP A 37 14.84 -6.09 -14.37
C ASP A 37 13.63 -6.76 -15.06
N LEU A 38 12.49 -6.08 -15.13
CA LEU A 38 11.29 -6.52 -15.87
C LEU A 38 11.35 -6.19 -17.38
N GLY A 39 12.47 -5.62 -17.86
CA GLY A 39 12.64 -5.20 -19.25
C GLY A 39 11.95 -3.88 -19.60
N LEU A 40 11.55 -3.09 -18.60
CA LEU A 40 10.90 -1.79 -18.77
C LEU A 40 11.94 -0.68 -18.58
N LYS A 41 12.05 0.24 -19.55
CA LYS A 41 12.88 1.43 -19.37
C LYS A 41 12.28 2.32 -18.28
N TYR A 42 13.09 2.85 -17.39
CA TYR A 42 12.62 3.70 -16.29
C TYR A 42 13.03 5.16 -16.48
N PHE A 43 12.11 6.09 -16.28
CA PHE A 43 12.32 7.53 -16.36
C PHE A 43 11.69 8.21 -15.13
N GLY A 44 12.41 9.17 -14.51
CA GLY A 44 11.93 9.94 -13.36
C GLY A 44 12.62 9.58 -12.03
N PRO A 45 12.06 9.99 -10.88
CA PRO A 45 10.78 10.69 -10.73
C PRO A 45 10.81 12.13 -11.30
N VAL A 46 9.74 12.54 -11.97
CA VAL A 46 9.51 13.94 -12.41
C VAL A 46 8.39 14.59 -11.60
N ASP A 47 8.37 15.92 -11.52
CA ASP A 47 7.26 16.65 -10.88
C ASP A 47 5.99 16.56 -11.73
N GLY A 48 4.93 16.00 -11.15
CA GLY A 48 3.63 15.89 -11.79
C GLY A 48 2.83 17.17 -11.88
N HIS A 49 3.31 18.26 -11.26
CA HIS A 49 2.67 19.58 -11.29
C HIS A 49 3.36 20.57 -12.24
N ASP A 50 4.43 20.15 -12.90
CA ASP A 50 5.07 20.90 -13.98
C ASP A 50 4.52 20.44 -15.34
N LEU A 51 3.40 21.06 -15.75
CA LEU A 51 2.72 20.68 -17.00
C LEU A 51 3.62 20.87 -18.25
N PRO A 52 4.35 21.99 -18.42
CA PRO A 52 5.34 22.12 -19.50
C PRO A 52 6.38 21.00 -19.51
N GLY A 53 7.01 20.71 -18.37
CA GLY A 53 8.02 19.64 -18.27
C GLY A 53 7.46 18.25 -18.57
N LEU A 54 6.23 17.97 -18.12
CA LEU A 54 5.52 16.73 -18.47
C LEU A 54 5.24 16.63 -19.96
N MET A 55 4.80 17.71 -20.60
CA MET A 55 4.53 17.72 -22.05
C MET A 55 5.81 17.46 -22.85
N GLU A 56 6.92 18.08 -22.48
CA GLU A 56 8.22 17.84 -23.09
C GLU A 56 8.63 16.37 -22.92
N LYS A 57 8.55 15.85 -21.70
CA LYS A 57 8.97 14.47 -21.40
C LYS A 57 8.11 13.43 -22.11
N LEU A 58 6.79 13.64 -22.15
CA LEU A 58 5.87 12.75 -22.86
C LEU A 58 6.13 12.79 -24.38
N ASN A 59 6.45 13.95 -24.95
CA ASN A 59 6.81 14.06 -26.37
C ASN A 59 8.12 13.33 -26.71
N GLU A 60 9.15 13.44 -25.85
CA GLU A 60 10.40 12.68 -25.97
C GLU A 60 10.11 11.16 -25.97
N LEU A 61 9.36 10.70 -24.97
CA LEU A 61 9.06 9.28 -24.76
C LEU A 61 8.09 8.70 -25.80
N LYS A 62 7.28 9.52 -26.47
CA LYS A 62 6.35 9.09 -27.53
C LYS A 62 7.04 8.36 -28.68
N SER A 63 8.29 8.72 -28.97
CA SER A 63 9.10 8.14 -30.04
C SER A 63 9.84 6.85 -29.64
N LEU A 64 9.72 6.44 -28.37
CA LEU A 64 10.45 5.31 -27.82
C LEU A 64 9.87 3.98 -28.30
N ASN A 65 10.66 3.20 -29.05
CA ASN A 65 10.30 1.84 -29.48
C ASN A 65 10.58 0.79 -28.39
N ALA A 66 10.12 1.02 -27.15
CA ALA A 66 10.24 0.09 -26.04
C ALA A 66 9.21 0.42 -24.93
N PRO A 67 8.73 -0.57 -24.16
CA PRO A 67 7.91 -0.30 -23.00
C PRO A 67 8.71 0.45 -21.93
N ALA A 68 8.06 1.43 -21.30
CA ALA A 68 8.71 2.29 -20.34
C ALA A 68 7.77 2.71 -19.20
N VAL A 69 8.38 3.03 -18.06
CA VAL A 69 7.74 3.60 -16.88
C VAL A 69 8.25 5.02 -16.71
N LEU A 70 7.35 6.00 -16.83
CA LEU A 70 7.60 7.37 -16.39
C LEU A 70 7.04 7.52 -14.97
N HIS A 71 7.91 7.61 -13.98
CA HIS A 71 7.54 7.86 -12.60
C HIS A 71 7.23 9.35 -12.41
N ILE A 72 5.96 9.66 -12.15
CA ILE A 72 5.48 11.03 -11.92
C ILE A 72 5.09 11.17 -10.44
N LYS A 73 5.65 12.18 -9.77
CA LYS A 73 5.33 12.50 -8.37
C LYS A 73 4.21 13.54 -8.32
N THR A 74 3.08 13.19 -7.72
CA THR A 74 1.92 14.09 -7.56
C THR A 74 1.60 14.36 -6.09
N ILE A 75 0.64 15.26 -5.86
CA ILE A 75 0.08 15.58 -4.54
C ILE A 75 -1.41 15.24 -4.63
N LYS A 76 -1.87 14.29 -3.81
CA LYS A 76 -3.28 13.91 -3.76
C LYS A 76 -4.10 15.10 -3.27
N GLY A 77 -5.17 15.44 -3.99
CA GLY A 77 -6.01 16.61 -3.68
C GLY A 77 -5.46 17.96 -4.17
N LYS A 78 -4.36 18.00 -4.95
CA LYS A 78 -3.80 19.25 -5.48
C LYS A 78 -4.90 20.12 -6.12
N GLY A 79 -4.89 21.41 -5.77
CA GLY A 79 -5.90 22.39 -6.20
C GLY A 79 -6.95 22.68 -5.14
N TYR A 80 -7.04 21.84 -4.10
CA TYR A 80 -7.91 22.06 -2.94
C TYR A 80 -7.12 21.84 -1.65
N GLU A 81 -6.94 22.90 -0.87
CA GLU A 81 -6.09 22.89 0.34
C GLU A 81 -6.54 21.82 1.34
N TRP A 82 -7.83 21.76 1.68
CA TRP A 82 -8.39 20.74 2.57
C TRP A 82 -8.20 19.30 2.08
N ALA A 83 -8.20 19.07 0.76
CA ALA A 83 -7.98 17.74 0.20
C ALA A 83 -6.49 17.36 0.15
N CYS A 84 -5.59 18.35 0.16
CA CYS A 84 -4.16 18.16 0.32
C CYS A 84 -3.79 17.87 1.79
N GLU A 85 -4.48 18.54 2.73
CA GLU A 85 -4.28 18.35 4.18
C GLU A 85 -4.85 17.01 4.67
N ASP A 86 -6.03 16.59 4.18
CA ASP A 86 -6.65 15.30 4.52
C ASP A 86 -7.03 14.47 3.28
N PRO A 87 -6.03 13.96 2.53
CA PRO A 87 -6.27 13.22 1.29
C PRO A 87 -6.93 11.86 1.51
N THR A 88 -7.01 11.38 2.75
CA THR A 88 -7.69 10.13 3.10
C THR A 88 -9.19 10.36 3.16
N THR A 89 -9.66 11.34 3.95
CA THR A 89 -11.09 11.69 4.02
C THR A 89 -11.63 12.14 2.65
N PHE A 90 -10.82 12.91 1.90
CA PHE A 90 -11.20 13.41 0.58
C PHE A 90 -10.94 12.43 -0.57
N HIS A 91 -10.54 11.19 -0.29
CA HIS A 91 -10.47 10.14 -1.31
C HIS A 91 -11.86 9.75 -1.82
N SER A 92 -12.86 9.76 -0.93
CA SER A 92 -14.27 9.49 -1.23
C SER A 92 -15.13 10.13 -0.14
N PRO A 93 -15.23 11.48 -0.13
CA PRO A 93 -15.91 12.19 0.93
C PRO A 93 -17.42 11.93 0.90
N LYS A 94 -18.05 11.92 2.08
CA LYS A 94 -19.51 12.07 2.17
C LYS A 94 -19.95 13.38 1.52
N PRO A 95 -21.23 13.52 1.08
CA PRO A 95 -21.74 14.80 0.61
C PRO A 95 -21.36 15.93 1.57
N PHE A 96 -20.81 17.02 1.04
CA PHE A 96 -20.30 18.12 1.86
C PHE A 96 -20.66 19.47 1.23
N ARG A 97 -20.57 20.53 2.04
CA ARG A 97 -20.69 21.91 1.59
C ARG A 97 -19.38 22.64 1.86
N VAL A 98 -19.03 23.57 0.99
CA VAL A 98 -17.90 24.47 1.18
C VAL A 98 -18.44 25.78 1.74
N GLU A 99 -18.01 26.14 2.94
CA GLU A 99 -18.40 27.36 3.65
C GLU A 99 -17.15 28.20 3.89
N GLY A 100 -16.91 29.18 3.01
CA GLY A 100 -15.66 29.94 3.01
C GLY A 100 -14.45 29.04 2.78
N CYS A 101 -13.49 29.05 3.71
CA CYS A 101 -12.28 28.21 3.65
C CYS A 101 -12.44 26.84 4.35
N ARG A 102 -13.68 26.42 4.69
CA ARG A 102 -13.94 25.18 5.43
C ARG A 102 -14.87 24.25 4.67
N VAL A 103 -14.68 22.95 4.88
CA VAL A 103 -15.58 21.91 4.39
C VAL A 103 -16.42 21.37 5.55
N VAL A 104 -17.74 21.40 5.37
CA VAL A 104 -18.71 20.82 6.31
C VAL A 104 -19.28 19.55 5.71
N MET A 105 -18.95 18.41 6.30
CA MET A 105 -19.45 17.10 5.87
C MET A 105 -20.89 16.92 6.34
N ASN A 106 -21.81 16.58 5.42
CA ASN A 106 -23.19 16.29 5.79
C ASN A 106 -23.23 15.00 6.62
N GLN A 107 -23.84 15.09 7.79
CA GLN A 107 -24.13 13.94 8.64
C GLN A 107 -25.36 13.23 8.07
N GLY A 108 -25.21 11.96 7.68
CA GLY A 108 -26.36 11.11 7.39
C GLY A 108 -27.13 10.80 8.68
N SER A 109 -28.42 10.51 8.55
CA SER A 109 -29.21 10.00 9.68
C SER A 109 -28.95 8.49 9.86
N GLY A 110 -28.58 8.09 11.08
CA GLY A 110 -28.45 6.69 11.47
C GLY A 110 -27.03 6.10 11.47
N ARG A 111 -26.92 4.86 11.97
CA ARG A 111 -25.66 4.12 12.09
C ARG A 111 -25.38 3.37 10.78
N SER A 112 -24.17 3.54 10.21
CA SER A 112 -23.77 2.80 9.01
C SER A 112 -23.47 1.33 9.34
N TRP A 113 -23.62 0.46 8.34
CA TRP A 113 -23.20 -0.95 8.43
C TRP A 113 -21.71 -1.08 8.74
N THR A 114 -20.87 -0.24 8.13
CA THR A 114 -19.44 -0.14 8.44
C THR A 114 -19.19 0.14 9.92
N ALA A 115 -19.94 1.07 10.53
CA ALA A 115 -19.79 1.37 11.95
C ALA A 115 -20.27 0.20 12.84
N ALA A 116 -21.38 -0.44 12.46
CA ALA A 116 -21.90 -1.62 13.18
C ALA A 116 -20.92 -2.79 13.13
N PHE A 117 -20.36 -3.08 11.95
CA PHE A 117 -19.34 -4.10 11.75
C PHE A 117 -18.07 -3.80 12.55
N ALA A 118 -17.55 -2.57 12.48
CA ALA A 118 -16.32 -2.21 13.18
C ALA A 118 -16.44 -2.39 14.70
N ASP A 119 -17.60 -2.06 15.28
CA ASP A 119 -17.83 -2.25 16.71
C ASP A 119 -17.99 -3.74 17.06
N ALA A 120 -18.67 -4.52 16.21
CA ALA A 120 -18.79 -5.97 16.38
C ALA A 120 -17.41 -6.65 16.33
N MET A 121 -16.60 -6.31 15.31
CA MET A 121 -15.24 -6.83 15.14
C MET A 121 -14.33 -6.45 16.31
N THR A 122 -14.39 -5.19 16.76
CA THR A 122 -13.64 -4.72 17.94
C THR A 122 -14.04 -5.51 19.19
N ASN A 123 -15.34 -5.75 19.38
CA ASN A 123 -15.83 -6.53 20.51
C ASN A 123 -15.41 -8.01 20.44
N LEU A 124 -15.35 -8.60 19.25
CA LEU A 124 -14.82 -9.96 19.06
C LEU A 124 -13.33 -10.03 19.44
N CYS A 125 -12.51 -9.09 18.96
CA CYS A 125 -11.09 -9.01 19.32
C CYS A 125 -10.86 -8.79 20.84
N ARG A 126 -11.77 -8.13 21.55
CA ARG A 126 -11.70 -7.99 23.01
C ARG A 126 -11.95 -9.30 23.75
N LYS A 127 -12.88 -10.12 23.24
CA LYS A 127 -13.31 -11.37 23.89
C LYS A 127 -12.43 -12.56 23.54
N HIS A 128 -11.83 -12.55 22.36
CA HIS A 128 -11.12 -13.69 21.80
C HIS A 128 -9.73 -13.28 21.31
N ALA A 129 -8.69 -13.82 21.93
CA ALA A 129 -7.30 -13.48 21.62
C ALA A 129 -6.83 -13.99 20.24
N ASN A 130 -7.51 -15.01 19.69
CA ASN A 130 -7.20 -15.60 18.39
C ASN A 130 -7.92 -14.94 17.21
N VAL A 131 -8.69 -13.86 17.44
CA VAL A 131 -9.39 -13.14 16.36
C VAL A 131 -8.47 -12.09 15.76
N VAL A 132 -8.34 -12.11 14.43
CA VAL A 132 -7.48 -11.20 13.66
C VAL A 132 -8.28 -10.52 12.56
N GLY A 133 -8.01 -9.24 12.34
CA GLY A 133 -8.54 -8.46 11.23
C GLY A 133 -7.56 -8.31 10.07
N ILE A 134 -8.02 -8.56 8.85
CA ILE A 134 -7.24 -8.39 7.61
C ILE A 134 -8.02 -7.47 6.67
N THR A 135 -7.37 -6.48 6.08
CA THR A 135 -7.95 -5.63 5.02
C THR A 135 -7.02 -5.51 3.84
N ALA A 136 -7.57 -5.27 2.65
CA ALA A 136 -6.83 -5.02 1.43
C ALA A 136 -6.91 -3.53 1.06
N ALA A 137 -6.08 -2.68 1.65
CA ALA A 137 -6.03 -1.23 1.44
C ALA A 137 -7.35 -0.46 1.67
N MET A 138 -8.33 -1.05 2.38
CA MET A 138 -9.66 -0.46 2.57
C MET A 138 -10.05 -0.28 4.06
N PRO A 139 -9.18 0.22 4.95
CA PRO A 139 -9.48 0.29 6.38
C PRO A 139 -10.63 1.21 6.75
N ASP A 140 -10.78 2.35 6.07
CA ASP A 140 -11.86 3.32 6.33
C ASP A 140 -13.21 2.80 5.84
N GLY A 141 -13.26 2.29 4.61
CA GLY A 141 -14.50 1.78 3.99
C GLY A 141 -15.06 0.53 4.68
N THR A 142 -14.17 -0.32 5.20
CA THR A 142 -14.54 -1.54 5.94
C THR A 142 -14.67 -1.30 7.44
N GLY A 143 -14.25 -0.13 7.96
CA GLY A 143 -14.28 0.19 9.38
C GLY A 143 -13.18 -0.50 10.21
N MET A 144 -12.30 -1.25 9.54
CA MET A 144 -11.13 -1.90 10.13
C MET A 144 -10.10 -0.91 10.66
N ILE A 145 -10.18 0.36 10.27
CA ILE A 145 -9.36 1.45 10.82
C ILE A 145 -9.44 1.53 12.35
N LYS A 146 -10.58 1.18 12.95
CA LYS A 146 -10.75 1.14 14.41
C LYS A 146 -9.91 0.06 15.09
N LEU A 147 -9.63 -1.06 14.41
CA LEU A 147 -8.86 -2.16 14.97
C LEU A 147 -7.37 -1.80 15.10
N LYS A 148 -6.82 -1.10 14.12
CA LYS A 148 -5.39 -0.79 14.04
C LYS A 148 -4.77 -0.21 15.32
N PRO A 149 -5.33 0.85 15.95
CA PRO A 149 -4.76 1.39 17.19
C PRO A 149 -5.08 0.54 18.43
N LEU A 150 -6.15 -0.27 18.41
CA LEU A 150 -6.58 -1.06 19.57
C LEU A 150 -5.86 -2.42 19.65
N PHE A 151 -5.58 -3.02 18.50
CA PHE A 151 -5.00 -4.36 18.36
C PHE A 151 -3.98 -4.38 17.22
N PRO A 152 -2.86 -3.64 17.32
CA PRO A 152 -1.88 -3.53 16.24
C PRO A 152 -1.33 -4.89 15.81
N ASP A 153 -1.11 -5.82 16.76
CA ASP A 153 -0.61 -7.17 16.48
C ASP A 153 -1.66 -8.12 15.86
N ARG A 154 -2.91 -7.66 15.75
CA ARG A 154 -4.04 -8.43 15.20
C ARG A 154 -4.75 -7.68 14.08
N TYR A 155 -4.05 -6.74 13.45
CA TYR A 155 -4.51 -5.97 12.30
C TYR A 155 -3.48 -6.09 11.18
N PHE A 156 -3.92 -6.53 10.00
CA PHE A 156 -3.08 -6.65 8.82
C PHE A 156 -3.70 -5.89 7.65
N ASP A 157 -2.88 -5.09 6.96
CA ASP A 157 -3.23 -4.45 5.70
C ASP A 157 -2.31 -4.99 4.61
N THR A 158 -2.88 -5.73 3.66
CA THR A 158 -2.12 -6.40 2.60
C THR A 158 -1.91 -5.50 1.37
N GLY A 159 -2.31 -4.23 1.45
CA GLY A 159 -2.38 -3.36 0.28
C GLY A 159 -3.50 -3.79 -0.68
N ILE A 160 -3.47 -3.30 -1.92
CA ILE A 160 -4.44 -3.64 -2.97
C ILE A 160 -4.12 -5.04 -3.51
N CYS A 161 -4.38 -6.06 -2.69
CA CYS A 161 -4.09 -7.46 -2.98
C CYS A 161 -5.05 -8.40 -2.26
N GLU A 162 -6.30 -8.44 -2.72
CA GLU A 162 -7.40 -9.23 -2.16
C GLU A 162 -7.09 -10.74 -2.21
N SER A 163 -6.38 -11.18 -3.26
CA SER A 163 -5.93 -12.56 -3.40
C SER A 163 -4.95 -12.95 -2.30
N HIS A 164 -4.00 -12.07 -1.98
CA HIS A 164 -3.07 -12.27 -0.86
C HIS A 164 -3.80 -12.25 0.48
N ALA A 165 -4.71 -11.28 0.70
CA ALA A 165 -5.52 -11.21 1.92
C ALA A 165 -6.30 -12.50 2.16
N THR A 166 -6.92 -13.03 1.11
CA THR A 166 -7.70 -14.28 1.17
C THR A 166 -6.80 -15.48 1.48
N ALA A 167 -5.66 -15.62 0.78
CA ALA A 167 -4.72 -16.72 1.00
C ALA A 167 -4.11 -16.68 2.41
N MET A 168 -3.77 -15.48 2.90
CA MET A 168 -3.27 -15.24 4.25
C MET A 168 -4.31 -15.63 5.30
N ALA A 169 -5.57 -15.20 5.12
CA ALA A 169 -6.67 -15.56 6.02
C ALA A 169 -6.87 -17.09 6.07
N ALA A 170 -6.82 -17.76 4.93
CA ALA A 170 -6.93 -19.23 4.86
C ALA A 170 -5.78 -19.93 5.62
N GLY A 171 -4.53 -19.47 5.43
CA GLY A 171 -3.37 -19.99 6.16
C GLY A 171 -3.47 -19.79 7.67
N MET A 172 -3.88 -18.59 8.11
CA MET A 172 -4.13 -18.27 9.52
C MET A 172 -5.22 -19.15 10.12
N THR A 173 -6.33 -19.33 9.40
CA THR A 173 -7.45 -20.17 9.83
C THR A 173 -7.04 -21.63 10.00
N LYS A 174 -6.26 -22.16 9.04
CA LYS A 174 -5.68 -23.50 9.15
C LYS A 174 -4.78 -23.65 10.40
N ALA A 175 -4.12 -22.59 10.84
CA ALA A 175 -3.27 -22.55 12.03
C ALA A 175 -4.03 -22.25 13.35
N GLY A 176 -5.37 -22.18 13.32
CA GLY A 176 -6.19 -21.97 14.52
C GLY A 176 -6.51 -20.51 14.87
N VAL A 177 -6.16 -19.56 13.99
CA VAL A 177 -6.51 -18.14 14.12
C VAL A 177 -7.85 -17.87 13.47
N ALA A 178 -8.77 -17.18 14.16
CA ALA A 178 -10.03 -16.72 13.57
C ALA A 178 -9.78 -15.45 12.75
N ALA A 179 -9.37 -15.62 11.49
CA ALA A 179 -9.05 -14.52 10.58
C ALA A 179 -10.30 -14.00 9.86
N HIS A 180 -10.56 -12.69 9.96
CA HIS A 180 -11.63 -12.01 9.25
C HIS A 180 -11.04 -11.07 8.20
N CYS A 181 -11.25 -11.41 6.93
CA CYS A 181 -10.80 -10.62 5.79
C CYS A 181 -11.91 -9.69 5.30
N CYS A 182 -11.60 -8.41 5.10
CA CYS A 182 -12.52 -7.40 4.58
C CYS A 182 -11.86 -6.59 3.47
N GLY A 183 -12.40 -6.72 2.25
CA GLY A 183 -12.04 -5.95 1.05
C GLY A 183 -13.31 -5.65 0.25
N ILE A 184 -13.15 -5.00 -0.90
CA ILE A 184 -14.22 -4.87 -1.90
C ILE A 184 -14.15 -6.07 -2.86
#